data_AF-A0AAP0EU67-F1
#
_entry.id   AF-A0AAP0EU67-F1
#
_cell.length_a   1.000
_cell.length_b   1.000
_cell.length_c   1.000
_cell.angle_alpha   90.00
_cell.angle_beta   90.00
_cell.angle_gamma   90.00
#
_symmetry.space_group_name_H-M   'P 1'
#
loop_
_entity.id
_entity.type
_entity.pdbx_description
1 polymer ?
#
loop_
_entity_poly.entity_id
_entity_poly.type
_entity_poly.pdbx_seq_one_letter_code
_entity_poly.pdbx_strand_id
1 'polypeptide(L)'
;MEAEEVSCSRRMRSAEKSACGRRMQSAVAMAVEVVEEKWRWKGLVTPSLSRIDVSPPPPAVLDVRGKPVRLGVPYHVLTTFRPQSGLGLGPNRNYSRCPLSVVQTPLLSDGIPVYFHYIYPTSPKERLLRTLRPHEIMFNFTSACGIGLWQRGDLDKSVGKYFITAGVRPGSTGFSDFRVGRAGVGSNSYKLYSCYLPCTTCTKPVCKDIGVHMDKDGFGRLAVSDDHAHTLCLGKHELINGAY
;
A
#
# COMPACT_ATOMS: atom_id res chain seq x y z
N MET A 1 -2.84 46.02 -14.20
CA MET A 1 -2.61 44.74 -14.88
C MET A 1 -2.46 43.69 -13.78
N GLU A 2 -3.50 43.40 -13.02
CA GLU A 2 -4.68 42.59 -13.43
C GLU A 2 -4.28 41.22 -13.98
N ALA A 3 -4.70 40.21 -13.23
CA ALA A 3 -4.66 38.80 -13.52
C ALA A 3 -5.74 38.41 -14.53
N GLU A 4 -5.57 37.29 -15.22
CA GLU A 4 -6.70 36.48 -15.67
C GLU A 4 -6.36 34.98 -15.57
N GLU A 5 -6.83 34.39 -14.47
CA GLU A 5 -7.41 33.04 -14.47
C GLU A 5 -8.81 33.13 -15.10
N VAL A 6 -9.11 32.26 -16.07
CA VAL A 6 -10.45 32.06 -16.66
C VAL A 6 -10.67 30.54 -16.68
N SER A 7 -11.45 29.98 -15.76
CA SER A 7 -12.93 29.87 -15.71
C SER A 7 -13.47 28.62 -16.40
N CYS A 8 -14.17 27.79 -15.63
CA CYS A 8 -15.45 27.28 -16.06
C CYS A 8 -16.37 27.18 -14.83
N SER A 9 -17.25 28.16 -14.67
CA SER A 9 -18.35 28.13 -13.71
C SER A 9 -19.69 28.33 -14.42
N ARG A 10 -20.71 27.65 -13.88
CA ARG A 10 -22.17 27.90 -13.85
C ARG A 10 -22.88 26.56 -14.03
N ARG A 11 -23.89 26.16 -13.26
CA ARG A 11 -24.86 26.88 -12.41
C ARG A 11 -25.58 25.82 -11.56
N MET A 12 -25.74 26.01 -10.26
CA MET A 12 -26.99 25.72 -9.52
C MET A 12 -26.94 26.50 -8.19
N ARG A 13 -28.13 26.92 -7.73
CA ARG A 13 -28.37 28.08 -6.86
C ARG A 13 -28.53 27.67 -5.39
N SER A 14 -28.06 28.56 -4.52
CA SER A 14 -28.69 29.08 -3.28
C SER A 14 -29.52 28.14 -2.39
N ALA A 15 -28.89 27.67 -1.30
CA ALA A 15 -29.41 27.38 0.06
C ALA A 15 -28.35 26.43 0.68
N GLU A 16 -27.59 26.68 1.74
CA GLU A 16 -27.66 27.57 2.90
C GLU A 16 -26.23 27.94 3.34
N LYS A 17 -26.02 29.20 3.72
CA LYS A 17 -24.83 29.69 4.43
C LYS A 17 -25.16 29.78 5.93
N SER A 18 -24.46 29.02 6.76
CA SER A 18 -24.16 29.26 8.20
C SER A 18 -23.89 27.88 8.84
N ALA A 19 -22.86 27.59 9.63
CA ALA A 19 -22.13 28.43 10.56
C ALA A 19 -20.70 27.91 10.77
N CYS A 20 -19.75 28.84 10.80
CA CYS A 20 -18.42 28.68 11.35
C CYS A 20 -18.48 29.06 12.83
N GLY A 21 -18.11 28.16 13.76
CA GLY A 21 -17.79 28.55 15.14
C GLY A 21 -18.24 27.61 16.27
N ARG A 22 -17.31 26.74 16.67
CA ARG A 22 -16.93 26.30 18.04
C ARG A 22 -17.90 25.52 18.98
N ARG A 23 -17.24 24.50 19.58
CA ARG A 23 -17.42 23.78 20.86
C ARG A 23 -18.53 22.73 20.93
N MET A 24 -18.11 21.47 21.07
CA MET A 24 -18.25 20.78 22.36
C MET A 24 -17.26 19.61 22.46
N GLN A 25 -16.53 19.59 23.57
CA GLN A 25 -15.92 18.38 24.13
C GLN A 25 -17.03 17.38 24.43
N SER A 26 -16.95 16.14 23.96
CA SER A 26 -17.46 14.95 24.66
C SER A 26 -17.28 13.71 23.78
N ALA A 27 -16.24 12.92 24.06
CA ALA A 27 -16.19 11.47 23.82
C ALA A 27 -14.87 10.90 24.37
N VAL A 28 -14.48 11.34 25.58
CA VAL A 28 -13.47 10.66 26.42
C VAL A 28 -14.21 10.20 27.67
N ALA A 29 -15.19 9.34 27.46
CA ALA A 29 -15.91 8.63 28.50
C ALA A 29 -16.70 7.58 27.75
N MET A 30 -16.23 6.32 27.76
CA MET A 30 -16.96 5.06 27.50
C MET A 30 -15.91 3.99 27.19
N ALA A 31 -15.14 3.58 28.21
CA ALA A 31 -14.50 2.26 28.38
C ALA A 31 -13.35 2.33 29.41
N VAL A 32 -13.63 2.81 30.62
CA VAL A 32 -12.88 2.41 31.83
C VAL A 32 -13.94 2.18 32.91
N GLU A 33 -14.68 1.09 32.76
CA GLU A 33 -15.54 0.52 33.79
C GLU A 33 -15.34 -1.00 33.77
N VAL A 34 -14.13 -1.44 34.08
CA VAL A 34 -13.89 -2.76 34.66
C VAL A 34 -12.66 -2.60 35.56
N VAL A 35 -12.78 -3.09 36.79
CA VAL A 35 -11.76 -3.12 37.85
C VAL A 35 -11.66 -1.86 38.72
N GLU A 36 -12.69 -1.63 39.53
CA GLU A 36 -12.45 -1.23 40.93
C GLU A 36 -13.52 -1.85 41.82
N GLU A 37 -13.26 -3.04 42.36
CA GLU A 37 -13.77 -3.41 43.68
C GLU A 37 -12.74 -4.25 44.45
N LYS A 38 -12.44 -3.76 45.66
CA LYS A 38 -11.70 -4.39 46.76
C LYS A 38 -10.26 -4.81 46.47
N TRP A 39 -9.30 -4.04 46.99
CA TRP A 39 -8.36 -4.50 48.04
C TRP A 39 -7.74 -3.27 48.73
N ARG A 40 -8.05 -3.11 50.03
CA ARG A 40 -7.56 -2.03 50.89
C ARG A 40 -6.15 -2.40 51.39
N TRP A 41 -5.11 -1.99 50.66
CA TRP A 41 -3.73 -2.05 51.15
C TRP A 41 -3.21 -0.65 51.46
N LYS A 42 -2.80 -0.45 52.72
CA LYS A 42 -2.13 0.76 53.19
C LYS A 42 -0.73 0.83 52.58
N GLY A 43 -0.42 1.96 51.94
CA GLY A 43 0.93 2.48 51.77
C GLY A 43 1.87 1.71 50.84
N LEU A 44 1.86 2.04 49.55
CA LEU A 44 3.05 1.99 48.70
C LEU A 44 2.97 3.08 47.63
N VAL A 45 4.10 3.73 47.40
CA VAL A 45 4.36 4.84 46.48
C VAL A 45 3.68 4.58 45.12
N THR A 46 2.84 5.51 44.66
CA THR A 46 2.32 5.45 43.29
C THR A 46 3.47 5.70 42.32
N PRO A 47 3.85 4.75 41.46
CA PRO A 47 4.80 5.05 40.41
C PRO A 47 4.11 6.02 39.46
N SER A 48 4.71 7.19 39.27
CA SER A 48 4.34 8.15 38.23
C SER A 48 4.27 7.41 36.89
N LEU A 49 3.05 7.24 36.38
CA LEU A 49 2.82 6.75 35.03
C LEU A 49 3.38 7.80 34.07
N SER A 50 4.63 7.60 33.65
CA SER A 50 5.18 8.32 32.51
C SER A 50 4.25 8.06 31.31
N ARG A 51 3.90 9.13 30.59
CA ARG A 51 3.10 9.04 29.37
C ARG A 51 3.80 8.07 28.42
N ILE A 52 3.13 6.97 28.09
CA ILE A 52 3.49 6.19 26.91
C ILE A 52 3.31 7.14 25.73
N ASP A 53 4.42 7.58 25.13
CA ASP A 53 4.40 8.42 23.94
C ASP A 53 4.01 7.53 22.75
N VAL A 54 2.70 7.40 22.53
CA VAL A 54 2.17 6.67 21.38
C VAL A 54 2.37 7.54 20.16
N SER A 55 3.44 7.29 19.40
CA SER A 55 3.66 7.95 18.11
C SER A 55 2.42 7.81 17.22
N PRO A 56 1.98 8.87 16.52
CA PRO A 56 0.81 8.78 15.66
C PRO A 56 1.05 7.74 14.54
N PRO A 57 -0.01 7.04 14.08
CA PRO A 57 0.13 6.04 13.03
C PRO A 57 0.63 6.71 11.73
N PRO A 58 1.39 5.99 10.88
CA PRO A 58 1.88 6.53 9.63
C PRO A 58 0.77 7.10 8.74
N PRO A 59 1.04 8.13 7.93
CA PRO A 59 0.04 8.74 7.06
C PRO A 59 -0.63 7.72 6.13
N ALA A 60 -1.91 7.93 5.85
CA ALA A 60 -2.63 7.14 4.85
C ALA A 60 -2.05 7.37 3.45
N VAL A 61 -2.04 6.30 2.66
CA VAL A 61 -1.83 6.37 1.22
C VAL A 61 -3.09 6.95 0.59
N LEU A 62 -2.92 7.90 -0.32
CA LEU A 62 -3.97 8.57 -1.06
C LEU A 62 -3.96 8.12 -2.52
N ASP A 63 -5.15 7.93 -3.10
CA ASP A 63 -5.32 7.64 -4.53
C ASP A 63 -5.10 8.89 -5.40
N VAL A 64 -5.21 8.72 -6.72
CA VAL A 64 -5.09 9.80 -7.71
C VAL A 64 -6.11 10.93 -7.54
N ARG A 65 -7.20 10.73 -6.80
CA ARG A 65 -8.21 11.76 -6.46
C ARG A 65 -7.99 12.35 -5.07
N GLY A 66 -6.89 12.00 -4.40
CA GLY A 66 -6.57 12.47 -3.04
C GLY A 66 -7.42 11.82 -1.95
N LYS A 67 -8.09 10.70 -2.22
CA LYS A 67 -8.87 9.96 -1.20
C LYS A 67 -8.03 8.86 -0.55
N PRO A 68 -8.19 8.60 0.75
CA PRO A 68 -7.48 7.51 1.42
C PRO A 68 -7.76 6.15 0.78
N VAL A 69 -6.71 5.42 0.45
CA VAL A 69 -6.77 4.07 -0.10
C VAL A 69 -7.25 3.12 0.98
N ARG A 70 -8.24 2.30 0.62
CA ARG A 70 -8.89 1.33 1.50
C ARG A 70 -8.36 -0.08 1.26
N LEU A 71 -8.20 -0.83 2.34
CA LEU A 71 -7.84 -2.25 2.28
C LEU A 71 -9.02 -3.09 1.78
N GLY A 72 -8.71 -4.20 1.11
CA GLY A 72 -9.72 -5.09 0.51
C GLY A 72 -10.54 -4.48 -0.62
N VAL A 73 -10.16 -3.31 -1.12
CA VAL A 73 -10.78 -2.65 -2.28
C VAL A 73 -9.78 -2.67 -3.45
N PRO A 74 -10.22 -2.91 -4.70
CA PRO A 74 -9.34 -3.00 -5.85
C PRO A 74 -8.81 -1.63 -6.31
N TYR A 75 -7.50 -1.55 -6.53
CA TYR A 75 -6.83 -0.39 -7.14
C TYR A 75 -5.90 -0.83 -8.27
N HIS A 76 -5.84 -0.04 -9.35
CA HIS A 76 -4.76 -0.15 -10.33
C HIS A 76 -3.51 0.53 -9.78
N VAL A 77 -2.37 -0.13 -9.93
CA VAL A 77 -1.05 0.44 -9.70
C VAL A 77 -0.54 0.93 -11.04
N LEU A 78 -0.38 2.25 -11.16
CA LEU A 78 -0.10 2.88 -12.44
C LEU A 78 1.22 3.65 -12.38
N THR A 79 1.98 3.67 -13.48
CA THR A 79 3.16 4.51 -13.63
C THR A 79 2.77 5.99 -13.57
N THR A 80 3.62 6.81 -12.97
CA THR A 80 3.37 8.26 -12.89
C THR A 80 3.72 9.00 -14.18
N PHE A 81 4.68 8.49 -14.96
CA PHE A 81 5.05 9.06 -16.25
C PHE A 81 4.02 8.72 -17.33
N ARG A 82 3.71 9.70 -18.18
CA ARG A 82 2.81 9.56 -19.32
C ARG A 82 3.62 9.22 -20.59
N PRO A 83 3.11 8.35 -21.48
CA PRO A 83 1.86 7.59 -21.37
C PRO A 83 1.90 6.56 -20.23
N GLN A 84 0.76 6.43 -19.54
CA GLN A 84 0.64 5.62 -18.33
C GLN A 84 0.61 4.13 -18.67
N SER A 85 1.11 3.31 -17.77
CA SER A 85 1.08 1.85 -17.84
C SER A 85 0.74 1.31 -16.45
N GLY A 86 0.13 0.12 -16.39
CA GLY A 86 -0.27 -0.55 -15.18
C GLY A 86 0.61 -1.76 -14.85
N LEU A 87 0.13 -2.59 -13.93
CA LEU A 87 0.77 -3.85 -13.56
C LEU A 87 -0.12 -5.04 -13.90
N GLY A 88 0.49 -6.16 -14.26
CA GLY A 88 -0.22 -7.38 -14.64
C GLY A 88 0.62 -8.63 -14.40
N LEU A 89 0.23 -9.71 -15.06
CA LEU A 89 0.86 -11.02 -14.96
C LEU A 89 1.58 -11.34 -16.28
N GLY A 90 2.79 -11.89 -16.16
CA GLY A 90 3.54 -12.42 -17.27
C GLY A 90 4.09 -13.82 -16.98
N PRO A 91 4.53 -14.56 -18.01
CA PRO A 91 5.25 -15.82 -17.82
C PRO A 91 6.51 -15.56 -17.01
N ASN A 92 6.97 -16.49 -16.17
CA ASN A 92 8.25 -16.28 -15.48
C ASN A 92 9.46 -16.42 -16.42
N ARG A 93 10.63 -15.97 -15.94
CA ARG A 93 11.87 -15.94 -16.73
C ARG A 93 12.39 -17.31 -17.16
N ASN A 94 12.06 -18.36 -16.41
CA ASN A 94 12.49 -19.73 -16.72
C ASN A 94 11.46 -20.46 -17.59
N TYR A 95 10.41 -19.77 -18.05
CA TYR A 95 9.27 -20.33 -18.77
C TYR A 95 8.61 -21.53 -18.05
N SER A 96 8.84 -21.67 -16.74
CA SER A 96 8.10 -22.66 -15.97
C SER A 96 6.66 -22.16 -15.81
N ARG A 97 5.72 -23.10 -15.64
CA ARG A 97 4.29 -22.75 -15.56
C ARG A 97 3.98 -21.80 -14.38
N CYS A 98 4.70 -21.94 -13.27
CA CYS A 98 4.48 -21.18 -12.03
C CYS A 98 5.82 -20.98 -11.28
N PRO A 99 5.93 -19.93 -10.45
CA PRO A 99 4.96 -18.85 -10.25
C PRO A 99 4.91 -17.92 -11.48
N LEU A 100 3.90 -17.05 -11.57
CA LEU A 100 3.83 -16.00 -12.59
C LEU A 100 4.68 -14.79 -12.16
N SER A 101 5.23 -14.02 -13.09
CA SER A 101 5.88 -12.75 -12.76
C SER A 101 4.88 -11.61 -12.70
N VAL A 102 5.12 -10.67 -11.80
CA VAL A 102 4.45 -9.37 -11.84
C VAL A 102 5.20 -8.48 -12.83
N VAL A 103 4.49 -8.00 -13.85
CA VAL A 103 5.08 -7.25 -14.95
C VAL A 103 4.36 -5.92 -15.15
N GLN A 104 5.09 -4.93 -15.66
CA GLN A 104 4.53 -3.71 -16.20
C GLN A 104 3.79 -4.05 -17.51
N THR A 105 2.58 -3.53 -17.67
CA THR A 105 1.76 -3.75 -18.87
C THR A 105 2.18 -2.83 -20.01
N PRO A 106 1.75 -3.09 -21.25
CA PRO A 106 1.92 -2.13 -22.34
C PRO A 106 1.40 -0.74 -21.99
N LEU A 107 1.91 0.27 -22.70
CA LEU A 107 1.45 1.65 -22.57
C LEU A 107 -0.06 1.73 -22.83
N LEU A 108 -0.74 2.62 -22.10
CA LEU A 108 -2.19 2.84 -22.14
C LEU A 108 -3.04 1.67 -21.63
N SER A 109 -2.43 0.67 -21.00
CA SER A 109 -3.15 -0.38 -20.29
C SER A 109 -3.05 -0.18 -18.78
N ASP A 110 -4.18 -0.07 -18.08
CA ASP A 110 -4.23 0.06 -16.62
C ASP A 110 -3.89 -1.24 -15.87
N GLY A 111 -3.78 -2.35 -16.60
CA GLY A 111 -3.45 -3.66 -16.06
C GLY A 111 -4.53 -4.24 -15.14
N ILE A 112 -4.11 -5.16 -14.27
CA ILE A 112 -4.97 -5.92 -13.36
C ILE A 112 -5.00 -5.19 -12.00
N PRO A 113 -6.18 -4.93 -11.42
CA PRO A 113 -6.25 -4.31 -10.10
C PRO A 113 -5.69 -5.22 -9.01
N VAL A 114 -5.07 -4.60 -8.01
CA VAL A 114 -4.54 -5.26 -6.81
C VAL A 114 -5.38 -4.93 -5.58
N TYR A 115 -5.29 -5.83 -4.60
CA TYR A 115 -5.85 -5.70 -3.27
C TYR A 115 -4.73 -5.60 -2.26
N PHE A 116 -4.89 -4.69 -1.30
CA PHE A 116 -3.98 -4.57 -0.16
C PHE A 116 -4.63 -5.15 1.10
N HIS A 117 -3.88 -5.96 1.82
CA HIS A 117 -4.28 -6.57 3.08
C HIS A 117 -3.18 -6.40 4.13
N TYR A 118 -3.55 -6.29 5.41
CA TYR A 118 -2.55 -6.31 6.48
C TYR A 118 -2.07 -7.75 6.75
N ILE A 119 -0.77 -7.91 6.98
CA ILE A 119 -0.18 -9.18 7.44
C ILE A 119 -0.60 -9.48 8.88
N TYR A 120 -0.70 -8.45 9.71
CA TYR A 120 -1.08 -8.57 11.11
C TYR A 120 -2.48 -7.98 11.32
N PRO A 121 -3.34 -8.63 12.12
CA PRO A 121 -4.67 -8.12 12.40
C PRO A 121 -4.57 -6.73 13.02
N THR A 122 -5.07 -5.73 12.30
CA THR A 122 -5.28 -4.40 12.85
C THR A 122 -6.62 -4.35 13.57
N SER A 123 -6.84 -3.30 14.37
CA SER A 123 -8.17 -3.05 14.91
C SER A 123 -9.20 -3.09 13.75
N PRO A 124 -10.40 -3.66 13.96
CA PRO A 124 -11.42 -3.76 12.90
C PRO A 124 -11.79 -2.40 12.25
N LYS A 125 -11.49 -1.31 12.96
CA LYS A 125 -11.72 0.07 12.53
C LYS A 125 -10.67 0.57 11.54
N GLU A 126 -9.48 0.00 11.54
CA GLU A 126 -8.39 0.42 10.65
C GLU A 126 -8.50 -0.28 9.30
N ARG A 127 -9.13 0.39 8.34
CA ARG A 127 -9.37 -0.12 6.98
C ARG A 127 -8.60 0.65 5.91
N LEU A 128 -7.55 1.36 6.30
CA LEU A 128 -6.76 2.24 5.42
C LEU A 128 -5.38 1.65 5.17
N LEU A 129 -4.93 1.74 3.93
CA LEU A 129 -3.55 1.49 3.54
C LEU A 129 -2.68 2.63 4.07
N ARG A 130 -1.70 2.31 4.91
CA ARG A 130 -0.79 3.30 5.50
C ARG A 130 0.62 3.17 4.98
N THR A 131 1.31 4.29 4.90
CA THR A 131 2.70 4.32 4.45
C THR A 131 3.62 3.54 5.40
N LEU A 132 4.62 2.86 4.85
CA LEU A 132 5.68 2.13 5.57
C LEU A 132 5.21 1.04 6.55
N ARG A 133 3.93 0.65 6.50
CA ARG A 133 3.39 -0.50 7.23
C ARG A 133 3.48 -1.77 6.37
N PRO A 134 3.64 -2.96 6.98
CA PRO A 134 3.64 -4.24 6.26
C PRO A 134 2.27 -4.57 5.67
N HIS A 135 2.22 -4.93 4.40
CA HIS A 135 1.00 -5.39 3.72
C HIS A 135 1.30 -6.52 2.76
N GLU A 136 0.28 -7.34 2.53
CA GLU A 136 0.21 -8.24 1.39
C GLU A 136 -0.43 -7.51 0.21
N ILE A 137 0.06 -7.81 -0.99
CA ILE A 137 -0.48 -7.33 -2.26
C ILE A 137 -0.95 -8.55 -3.03
N MET A 138 -2.15 -8.49 -3.59
CA MET A 138 -2.73 -9.63 -4.29
C MET A 138 -3.44 -9.22 -5.57
N PHE A 139 -3.30 -10.01 -6.62
CA PHE A 139 -4.28 -10.04 -7.71
C PHE A 139 -5.44 -10.95 -7.32
N ASN A 140 -6.65 -10.63 -7.76
CA ASN A 140 -7.82 -11.47 -7.50
C ASN A 140 -7.94 -12.61 -8.52
N PHE A 141 -7.17 -13.67 -8.29
CA PHE A 141 -7.33 -14.94 -9.01
C PHE A 141 -6.93 -16.13 -8.13
N THR A 142 -7.48 -17.28 -8.49
CA THR A 142 -7.05 -18.61 -8.04
C THR A 142 -6.85 -19.47 -9.28
N SER A 143 -5.72 -20.18 -9.37
CA SER A 143 -5.36 -20.98 -10.55
C SER A 143 -4.54 -22.21 -10.17
N ALA A 144 -4.08 -22.97 -11.17
CA ALA A 144 -3.12 -24.05 -10.95
C ALA A 144 -1.78 -23.57 -10.33
N CYS A 145 -1.46 -22.28 -10.43
CA CYS A 145 -0.32 -21.70 -9.74
C CYS A 145 -0.58 -21.39 -8.27
N GLY A 146 -1.83 -21.46 -7.80
CA GLY A 146 -2.23 -21.08 -6.45
C GLY A 146 -2.98 -19.75 -6.46
N ILE A 147 -2.79 -18.96 -5.40
CA ILE A 147 -3.48 -17.67 -5.21
C ILE A 147 -2.65 -16.52 -5.76
N GLY A 148 -3.32 -15.43 -6.16
CA GLY A 148 -2.67 -14.22 -6.68
C GLY A 148 -1.85 -13.41 -5.67
N LEU A 149 -1.44 -13.99 -4.54
CA LEU A 149 -0.56 -13.37 -3.55
C LEU A 149 0.80 -13.06 -4.16
N TRP A 150 1.25 -11.82 -4.00
CA TRP A 150 2.57 -11.41 -4.40
C TRP A 150 3.61 -11.90 -3.40
N GLN A 151 4.77 -12.29 -3.90
CA GLN A 151 5.94 -12.63 -3.11
C GLN A 151 7.22 -12.18 -3.81
N ARG A 152 8.25 -11.92 -3.02
CA ARG A 152 9.62 -11.93 -3.52
C ARG A 152 10.02 -13.37 -3.79
N GLY A 153 10.32 -13.69 -5.05
CA GLY A 153 10.88 -14.98 -5.44
C GLY A 153 12.35 -15.14 -5.05
N ASP A 154 12.92 -16.29 -5.39
CA ASP A 154 14.33 -16.58 -5.14
C ASP A 154 15.29 -15.70 -5.95
N LEU A 155 16.55 -15.68 -5.53
CA LEU A 155 17.61 -14.97 -6.26
C LEU A 155 17.80 -15.60 -7.64
N ASP A 156 17.51 -14.83 -8.68
CA ASP A 156 17.88 -15.19 -10.03
C ASP A 156 19.36 -14.85 -10.25
N LYS A 157 20.20 -15.88 -10.12
CA LYS A 157 21.66 -15.76 -10.23
C LYS A 157 22.13 -15.26 -11.61
N SER A 158 21.32 -15.41 -12.67
CA SER A 158 21.70 -14.98 -14.02
C SER A 158 21.77 -13.46 -14.18
N VAL A 159 21.01 -12.72 -13.35
CA VAL A 159 20.92 -11.26 -13.40
C VAL A 159 21.14 -10.61 -12.03
N GLY A 160 21.31 -11.41 -10.97
CA GLY A 160 21.53 -10.93 -9.61
C GLY A 160 20.32 -10.18 -9.05
N LYS A 161 19.09 -10.59 -9.39
CA LYS A 161 17.86 -9.90 -8.96
C LYS A 161 16.87 -10.85 -8.28
N TYR A 162 16.13 -10.31 -7.33
CA TYR A 162 14.94 -10.95 -6.77
C TYR A 162 13.71 -10.39 -7.47
N PHE A 163 13.00 -11.21 -8.22
CA PHE A 163 11.79 -10.80 -8.93
C PHE A 163 10.56 -10.89 -8.04
N ILE A 164 9.57 -10.04 -8.31
CA ILE A 164 8.27 -10.12 -7.68
C ILE A 164 7.38 -11.04 -8.50
N THR A 165 6.80 -12.03 -7.84
CA THR A 165 6.00 -13.09 -8.46
C THR A 165 4.62 -13.17 -7.82
N ALA A 166 3.65 -13.74 -8.53
CA ALA A 166 2.32 -14.04 -8.04
C ALA A 166 1.89 -15.46 -8.48
N GLY A 167 0.78 -15.97 -7.94
CA GLY A 167 0.40 -17.36 -8.19
C GLY A 167 1.25 -18.27 -7.32
N VAL A 168 1.08 -18.13 -6.01
CA VAL A 168 1.85 -18.82 -4.99
C VAL A 168 0.98 -19.88 -4.32
N ARG A 169 1.54 -21.07 -4.07
CA ARG A 169 0.88 -22.16 -3.36
C ARG A 169 1.10 -22.09 -1.84
N PRO A 170 0.19 -22.65 -1.03
CA PRO A 170 0.41 -22.84 0.40
C PRO A 170 1.76 -23.53 0.66
N GLY A 171 2.51 -23.04 1.67
CA GLY A 171 3.84 -23.56 2.00
C GLY A 171 5.01 -22.91 1.25
N SER A 172 4.76 -21.89 0.42
CA SER A 172 5.85 -21.10 -0.18
C SER A 172 6.66 -20.33 0.87
N THR A 173 7.98 -20.33 0.69
CA THR A 173 8.96 -19.66 1.56
C THR A 173 9.19 -18.19 1.18
N GLY A 174 8.54 -17.69 0.13
CA GLY A 174 8.70 -16.32 -0.37
C GLY A 174 8.23 -15.26 0.63
N PHE A 175 8.87 -14.09 0.60
CA PHE A 175 8.53 -12.96 1.47
C PHE A 175 7.37 -12.13 0.90
N SER A 176 6.29 -11.95 1.67
CA SER A 176 5.11 -11.14 1.30
C SER A 176 4.99 -9.81 2.07
N ASP A 177 6.04 -9.33 2.76
CA ASP A 177 6.05 -7.99 3.37
C ASP A 177 6.36 -6.91 2.32
N PHE A 178 5.30 -6.32 1.80
CA PHE A 178 5.37 -5.15 0.94
C PHE A 178 4.95 -3.88 1.67
N ARG A 179 5.60 -2.78 1.34
CA ARG A 179 5.29 -1.47 1.93
C ARG A 179 5.19 -0.40 0.87
N VAL A 180 4.37 0.59 1.14
CA VAL A 180 4.18 1.75 0.26
C VAL A 180 4.86 2.96 0.90
N GLY A 181 5.78 3.61 0.20
CA GLY A 181 6.39 4.87 0.63
C GLY A 181 6.05 6.01 -0.32
N ARG A 182 6.22 7.25 0.14
CA ARG A 182 6.15 8.42 -0.73
C ARG A 182 7.36 8.44 -1.66
N ALA A 183 7.15 8.74 -2.94
CA ALA A 183 8.24 8.87 -3.90
C ALA A 183 8.84 10.30 -3.94
N GLY A 184 8.15 11.29 -3.39
CA GLY A 184 8.63 12.68 -3.35
C GLY A 184 8.46 13.47 -4.67
N VAL A 185 7.96 12.83 -5.73
CA VAL A 185 7.77 13.45 -7.06
C VAL A 185 6.29 13.70 -7.32
N GLY A 186 5.84 14.96 -7.28
CA GLY A 186 4.42 15.30 -7.52
C GLY A 186 3.46 14.89 -6.39
N SER A 187 2.18 15.21 -6.54
CA SER A 187 1.14 14.87 -5.54
C SER A 187 0.74 13.40 -5.65
N ASN A 188 0.63 12.69 -4.52
CA ASN A 188 0.14 11.30 -4.45
C ASN A 188 0.94 10.30 -5.27
N SER A 189 2.25 10.49 -5.35
CA SER A 189 3.19 9.50 -5.87
C SER A 189 3.80 8.65 -4.76
N TYR A 190 4.01 7.39 -5.11
CA TYR A 190 4.52 6.38 -4.20
C TYR A 190 5.56 5.50 -4.88
N LYS A 191 6.23 4.72 -4.06
CA LYS A 191 7.08 3.61 -4.45
C LYS A 191 6.78 2.42 -3.57
N LEU A 192 7.09 1.23 -4.07
CA LEU A 192 6.93 -0.01 -3.34
C LEU A 192 8.28 -0.48 -2.79
N TYR A 193 8.22 -1.07 -1.61
CA TYR A 193 9.34 -1.77 -1.00
C TYR A 193 9.01 -3.24 -0.83
N SER A 194 10.04 -4.07 -0.95
CA SER A 194 10.02 -5.44 -0.45
C SER A 194 10.89 -5.50 0.79
N CYS A 195 10.32 -5.95 1.91
CA CYS A 195 11.00 -6.03 3.20
C CYS A 195 11.21 -7.49 3.62
N TYR A 196 12.31 -7.74 4.34
CA TYR A 196 12.63 -9.08 4.87
C TYR A 196 13.46 -8.95 6.15
N LEU A 197 13.42 -9.98 7.00
CA LEU A 197 14.33 -10.10 8.12
C LEU A 197 15.62 -10.80 7.65
N PRO A 198 16.80 -10.19 7.81
CA PRO A 198 18.05 -10.76 7.31
C PRO A 198 18.54 -11.94 8.18
N CYS A 199 18.02 -12.09 9.39
CA CYS A 199 18.34 -13.18 10.29
C CYS A 199 17.16 -13.52 11.20
N THR A 200 17.16 -14.70 11.82
CA THR A 200 16.06 -15.19 12.69
C THR A 200 15.93 -14.43 14.00
N THR A 201 17.03 -13.85 14.50
CA THR A 201 17.06 -13.04 15.73
C THR A 201 16.91 -11.54 15.45
N CYS A 202 16.90 -11.14 14.18
CA CYS A 202 16.81 -9.74 13.78
C CYS A 202 15.38 -9.25 14.02
N THR A 203 15.23 -8.10 14.67
CA THR A 203 13.92 -7.49 14.94
C THR A 203 13.57 -6.37 13.97
N LYS A 204 14.56 -5.88 13.21
CA LYS A 204 14.40 -4.79 12.25
C LYS A 204 14.45 -5.33 10.82
N PRO A 205 13.39 -5.18 10.01
CA PRO A 205 13.39 -5.60 8.62
C PRO A 205 14.25 -4.66 7.76
N VAL A 206 14.92 -5.26 6.78
CA VAL A 206 15.59 -4.53 5.70
C VAL A 206 14.61 -4.39 4.55
N CYS A 207 14.33 -3.15 4.17
CA CYS A 207 13.44 -2.81 3.07
C CYS A 207 14.24 -2.32 1.88
N LYS A 208 13.96 -2.89 0.71
CA LYS A 208 14.60 -2.52 -0.55
C LYS A 208 13.55 -2.03 -1.54
N ASP A 209 13.92 -1.05 -2.36
CA ASP A 209 13.02 -0.49 -3.36
C ASP A 209 12.65 -1.55 -4.41
N ILE A 210 11.49 -1.40 -5.02
CA ILE A 210 11.05 -2.21 -6.15
C ILE A 210 11.10 -1.34 -7.41
N GLY A 211 11.81 -1.84 -8.42
CA GLY A 211 11.95 -1.23 -9.74
C GLY A 211 11.36 -2.11 -10.83
N VAL A 212 11.46 -1.64 -12.06
CA VAL A 212 11.17 -2.42 -13.27
C VAL A 212 12.49 -2.82 -13.92
N HIS A 213 12.66 -4.11 -14.18
CA HIS A 213 13.78 -4.67 -14.91
C HIS A 213 13.28 -5.17 -16.27
N MET A 214 13.75 -4.54 -17.34
CA MET A 214 13.49 -5.00 -18.70
C MET A 214 14.33 -6.25 -18.99
N ASP A 215 13.66 -7.37 -19.25
CA ASP A 215 14.34 -8.60 -19.64
C ASP A 215 14.59 -8.67 -21.17
N LYS A 216 15.27 -9.74 -21.58
CA LYS A 216 15.61 -9.99 -22.99
C LYS A 216 14.39 -10.32 -23.86
N ASP A 217 13.28 -10.69 -23.22
CA ASP A 217 12.03 -11.09 -23.86
C ASP A 217 11.07 -9.89 -24.00
N GLY A 218 11.50 -8.69 -23.60
CA GLY A 218 10.75 -7.44 -23.70
C GLY A 218 9.77 -7.21 -22.55
N PHE A 219 9.78 -8.05 -21.49
CA PHE A 219 8.94 -7.85 -20.31
C PHE A 219 9.63 -6.93 -19.30
N GLY A 220 8.92 -5.87 -18.89
CA GLY A 220 9.28 -5.05 -17.74
C GLY A 220 8.87 -5.72 -16.44
N ARG A 221 9.72 -6.57 -15.84
CA ARG A 221 9.40 -7.32 -14.63
C ARG A 221 9.66 -6.51 -13.37
N LEU A 222 8.78 -6.61 -12.37
CA LEU A 222 9.07 -6.03 -11.07
C LEU A 222 10.18 -6.80 -10.37
N ALA A 223 11.18 -6.07 -9.88
CA ALA A 223 12.33 -6.65 -9.20
C ALA A 223 12.81 -5.75 -8.06
N VAL A 224 13.42 -6.36 -7.05
CA VAL A 224 14.14 -5.62 -6.01
C VAL A 224 15.30 -4.84 -6.65
N SER A 225 15.38 -3.56 -6.33
CA SER A 225 16.30 -2.59 -6.93
C SER A 225 16.98 -1.79 -5.82
N ASP A 226 18.30 -1.62 -5.94
CA ASP A 226 19.10 -0.80 -5.01
C ASP A 226 19.25 0.65 -5.51
N ASP A 227 19.11 0.87 -6.81
CA ASP A 227 19.49 2.15 -7.43
C ASP A 227 18.29 2.99 -7.88
N HIS A 228 17.16 2.34 -8.22
CA HIS A 228 16.01 3.03 -8.82
C HIS A 228 14.69 2.41 -8.36
N ALA A 229 13.88 3.20 -7.67
CA ALA A 229 12.51 2.85 -7.33
C ALA A 229 11.56 3.25 -8.46
N HIS A 230 10.63 2.36 -8.80
CA HIS A 230 9.59 2.70 -9.78
C HIS A 230 8.53 3.59 -9.13
N THR A 231 8.29 4.77 -9.71
CA THR A 231 7.34 5.75 -9.17
C THR A 231 5.95 5.52 -9.73
N LEU A 232 5.00 5.30 -8.83
CA LEU A 232 3.64 4.85 -9.12
C LEU A 232 2.58 5.67 -8.39
N CYS A 233 1.36 5.63 -8.89
CA CYS A 233 0.16 6.16 -8.25
C CYS A 233 -0.94 5.08 -8.21
N LEU A 234 -1.92 5.26 -7.34
CA LEU A 234 -3.01 4.29 -7.14
C LEU A 234 -4.32 4.85 -7.65
N GLY A 235 -4.96 4.17 -8.59
CA GLY A 235 -6.26 4.54 -9.11
C GLY A 235 -7.34 3.54 -8.71
N LYS A 236 -8.44 4.00 -8.11
CA LYS A 236 -9.53 3.12 -7.69
C LYS A 236 -10.18 2.47 -8.92
N HIS A 237 -10.31 1.14 -8.91
CA HIS A 237 -10.78 0.36 -10.07
C HIS A 237 -12.11 0.85 -10.66
N GLU A 238 -13.11 1.09 -9.81
CA GLU A 238 -14.44 1.59 -10.20
C GLU A 238 -14.42 2.96 -10.91
N LEU A 239 -13.36 3.74 -10.73
CA LEU A 239 -13.25 5.09 -11.31
C LEU A 239 -12.44 5.12 -12.59
N ILE A 240 -11.66 4.07 -12.86
CA ILE A 240 -10.86 3.94 -14.08
C ILE A 240 -11.71 3.32 -15.19
N ASN A 241 -12.59 2.37 -14.85
CA ASN A 241 -13.46 1.69 -15.81
C ASN A 241 -14.77 2.46 -16.16
N GLY A 242 -14.92 3.71 -15.71
CA GLY A 242 -16.13 4.51 -15.92
C GLY A 242 -16.05 5.57 -17.03
N ALA A 243 -15.03 5.50 -17.90
CA ALA A 243 -14.74 6.53 -18.90
C ALA A 243 -14.63 6.00 -20.35
N TYR A 244 -15.37 4.95 -20.68
CA TYR A 244 -15.59 4.52 -22.07
C TYR A 244 -17.06 4.18 -22.31
#